data_AF-A0A820CF17-F1
#
_entry.id   AF-A0A820CF17-F1
#
_cell.length_a   1.000
_cell.length_b   1.000
_cell.length_c   1.000
_cell.angle_alpha   90.00
_cell.angle_beta   90.00
_cell.angle_gamma   90.00
#
_symmetry.space_group_name_H-M   'P 1'
#
loop_
_entity.id
_entity.type
_entity.pdbx_description
1 polymer ?
#
loop_
_entity_poly.entity_id
_entity_poly.type
_entity_poly.pdbx_seq_one_letter_code
_entity_poly.pdbx_strand_id
1 'polypeptide(L)'
;LVKHLFGTYKIKYHVNGLDHEPVEIDFTPPYKRISLLSTLEEALGKEDKFPLASQLTTDEANKFFDDLCKKHHVECTHPRTIDRLIDKFLLEKSFNSNPSDDN
;
A
#
# COMPACT_ATOMS: atom_id res chain seq x y z
N LEU A 1 0.84 -19.93 -15.01
CA LEU A 1 1.51 -18.99 -15.93
C LEU A 1 3.02 -18.95 -15.69
N VAL A 2 3.51 -18.41 -14.56
CA VAL A 2 4.97 -18.23 -14.31
C VAL A 2 5.76 -19.53 -14.43
N LYS A 3 5.35 -20.60 -13.72
CA LYS A 3 5.98 -21.92 -13.84
C LYS A 3 5.98 -22.50 -15.26
N HIS A 4 4.97 -22.19 -16.08
CA HIS A 4 4.90 -22.67 -17.46
C HIS A 4 5.90 -21.94 -18.37
N LEU A 5 6.09 -20.64 -18.17
CA LEU A 5 7.00 -19.82 -18.97
C LEU A 5 8.46 -19.93 -18.52
N PHE A 6 8.71 -20.02 -17.21
CA PHE A 6 10.07 -19.93 -16.64
C PHE A 6 10.55 -21.23 -15.99
N GLY A 7 9.71 -22.28 -15.92
CA GLY A 7 10.03 -23.55 -15.25
C GLY A 7 10.04 -23.48 -13.71
N THR A 8 10.04 -22.28 -13.13
CA THR A 8 10.05 -22.01 -11.68
C THR A 8 8.96 -21.01 -11.30
N TYR A 9 8.64 -20.93 -10.01
CA TYR A 9 7.78 -19.88 -9.44
C TYR A 9 8.56 -18.64 -9.00
N LYS A 10 9.89 -18.71 -8.93
CA LYS A 10 10.75 -17.62 -8.47
C LYS A 10 11.41 -16.91 -9.65
N ILE A 11 11.24 -15.58 -9.75
CA ILE A 11 11.85 -14.77 -10.81
C ILE A 11 12.68 -13.65 -10.21
N LYS A 12 13.76 -13.26 -10.91
CA LYS A 12 14.59 -12.11 -10.55
C LYS A 12 14.15 -10.89 -11.36
N TYR A 13 13.89 -9.77 -10.68
CA TYR A 13 13.40 -8.54 -11.30
C TYR A 13 14.17 -7.31 -10.80
N HIS A 14 14.61 -6.46 -11.72
CA HIS A 14 15.42 -5.27 -11.43
C HIS A 14 14.52 -4.05 -11.24
N VAL A 15 13.96 -3.88 -10.03
CA VAL A 15 13.02 -2.77 -9.72
C VAL A 15 13.69 -1.39 -9.90
N ASN A 16 14.97 -1.28 -9.54
CA ASN A 16 15.72 -0.02 -9.51
C ASN A 16 16.64 0.17 -10.73
N GLY A 17 16.48 -0.64 -11.79
CA GLY A 17 17.37 -0.63 -12.96
C GLY A 17 18.44 -1.73 -12.93
N LEU A 18 19.11 -1.95 -14.07
CA LEU A 18 20.05 -3.06 -14.28
C LEU A 18 21.34 -2.93 -13.46
N ASP A 19 21.65 -1.72 -13.00
CA ASP A 19 22.85 -1.43 -12.21
C ASP A 19 22.70 -1.83 -10.73
N HIS A 20 21.47 -2.12 -10.29
CA HIS A 20 21.15 -2.52 -8.91
C HIS A 20 20.88 -4.02 -8.82
N GLU A 21 21.06 -4.60 -7.63
CA GLU A 21 20.76 -6.03 -7.44
C GLU A 21 19.28 -6.34 -7.70
N PRO A 22 18.98 -7.44 -8.41
CA PRO A 22 17.61 -7.85 -8.66
C PRO A 22 16.94 -8.37 -7.39
N VAL A 23 15.66 -8.07 -7.26
CA VAL A 23 14.79 -8.63 -6.22
C VAL A 23 14.22 -9.96 -6.69
N GLU A 24 14.20 -10.97 -5.81
CA GLU A 24 13.50 -12.24 -6.08
C GLU A 24 12.01 -12.10 -5.76
N ILE A 25 11.15 -12.36 -6.75
CA ILE A 25 9.70 -12.38 -6.60
C ILE A 25 9.22 -13.82 -6.65
N ASP A 26 8.54 -14.26 -5.59
CA ASP A 26 8.00 -15.61 -5.46
C ASP A 26 6.51 -15.67 -5.83
N PHE A 27 6.18 -16.43 -6.88
CA PHE A 27 4.83 -16.69 -7.35
C PHE A 27 4.26 -18.04 -6.87
N THR A 28 4.84 -18.63 -5.83
CA THR A 28 4.34 -19.87 -5.24
C THR A 28 3.01 -19.61 -4.51
N PRO A 29 1.89 -20.26 -4.91
CA PRO A 29 0.63 -20.13 -4.19
C PRO A 29 0.69 -20.90 -2.85
N PRO A 30 -0.14 -20.54 -1.84
CA PRO A 30 -1.13 -19.47 -1.84
C PRO A 30 -0.51 -18.08 -1.65
N TYR A 31 -1.06 -17.07 -2.32
CA TYR A 31 -0.59 -15.69 -2.15
C TYR A 31 -1.01 -15.14 -0.79
N LYS A 32 -0.12 -14.33 -0.20
CA LYS A 32 -0.39 -13.60 1.04
C LYS A 32 -1.62 -12.71 0.83
N ARG A 33 -2.63 -12.87 1.67
CA ARG A 33 -3.80 -11.99 1.73
C ARG A 33 -3.63 -11.03 2.90
N ILE A 34 -3.92 -9.76 2.67
CA ILE A 34 -3.85 -8.71 3.68
C ILE A 34 -5.17 -7.94 3.71
N SER A 35 -5.58 -7.49 4.90
CA SER A 35 -6.72 -6.59 5.08
C SER A 35 -6.24 -5.16 4.91
N LEU A 36 -6.78 -4.44 3.93
CA LEU A 36 -6.29 -3.12 3.53
C LEU A 36 -6.25 -2.12 4.69
N LEU A 37 -7.39 -1.94 5.37
CA LEU A 37 -7.51 -0.95 6.46
C LEU A 37 -6.63 -1.34 7.65
N SER A 38 -6.61 -2.62 8.01
CA SER A 38 -5.82 -3.12 9.14
C SER A 38 -4.32 -2.92 8.91
N THR A 39 -3.83 -3.20 7.70
CA THR A 39 -2.42 -2.98 7.35
C THR A 39 -2.07 -1.49 7.33
N LEU A 40 -2.99 -0.62 6.91
CA LEU A 40 -2.79 0.83 7.01
C LEU A 40 -2.72 1.31 8.46
N GLU A 41 -3.63 0.85 9.33
CA GLU A 41 -3.61 1.20 10.76
C GLU A 41 -2.30 0.78 11.44
N GLU A 42 -1.79 -0.41 11.12
CA GLU A 42 -0.49 -0.90 11.60
C GLU A 42 0.67 -0.05 11.09
N ALA A 43 0.68 0.28 9.80
CA ALA A 43 1.74 1.10 9.19
C ALA A 43 1.77 2.54 9.74
N LEU A 44 0.64 3.05 10.24
CA LEU A 44 0.53 4.38 10.84
C LEU A 44 0.71 4.39 12.37
N GLY A 45 1.07 3.25 12.98
CA GLY A 45 1.36 3.19 14.41
C GLY A 45 0.12 3.19 15.32
N LYS A 46 -1.07 2.90 14.79
CA LYS A 46 -2.34 2.77 15.55
C LYS A 46 -2.81 4.03 16.29
N GLU A 47 -2.28 5.21 15.97
CA GLU A 47 -2.68 6.45 16.64
C GLU A 47 -4.07 6.94 16.19
N ASP A 48 -4.42 6.67 14.93
CA ASP A 48 -5.71 7.06 14.33
C ASP A 48 -6.59 5.81 14.15
N LYS A 49 -7.78 5.77 14.79
CA LYS A 49 -8.75 4.70 14.59
C LYS A 49 -9.48 4.91 13.26
N PHE A 50 -9.33 3.97 12.33
CA PHE A 50 -9.98 4.13 11.04
C PHE A 50 -11.49 3.92 11.16
N PRO A 51 -12.29 4.59 10.31
CA PRO A 51 -13.71 4.29 10.19
C PRO A 51 -13.91 2.81 9.86
N LEU A 52 -15.00 2.23 10.36
CA LEU A 52 -15.39 0.88 9.98
C LEU A 52 -15.66 0.82 8.47
N ALA A 53 -15.42 -0.34 7.85
CA ALA A 53 -15.66 -0.53 6.41
C ALA A 53 -17.10 -0.17 5.99
N SER A 54 -18.08 -0.37 6.88
CA SER A 54 -19.49 -0.01 6.65
C SER A 54 -19.77 1.50 6.67
N GLN A 55 -18.83 2.31 7.17
CA GLN A 55 -18.95 3.76 7.33
C GLN A 55 -18.16 4.52 6.26
N LEU A 56 -17.48 3.85 5.34
CA LEU A 56 -16.67 4.49 4.29
C LEU A 56 -17.49 5.32 3.31
N THR A 57 -18.82 5.21 3.28
CA THR A 57 -19.66 6.06 2.43
C THR A 57 -20.14 7.35 3.12
N THR A 58 -19.73 7.60 4.37
CA THR A 58 -20.17 8.80 5.10
C THR A 58 -19.23 9.99 4.85
N ASP A 59 -19.80 11.20 4.93
CA ASP A 59 -19.02 12.43 4.82
C ASP A 59 -17.99 12.58 5.97
N GLU A 60 -18.31 12.02 7.15
CA GLU A 60 -17.40 11.96 8.30
C GLU A 60 -16.14 11.14 7.98
N ALA A 61 -16.30 9.97 7.36
CA ALA A 61 -15.19 9.15 6.92
C ALA A 61 -14.38 9.84 5.82
N ASN A 62 -15.04 10.50 4.86
CA ASN A 62 -14.35 11.28 3.83
C ASN A 62 -13.44 12.35 4.45
N LYS A 63 -13.99 13.13 5.40
CA LYS A 63 -13.23 14.18 6.11
C LYS A 63 -12.06 13.60 6.91
N PHE A 64 -12.24 12.45 7.57
CA PHE A 64 -11.16 11.77 8.27
C PHE A 64 -9.98 11.45 7.33
N PHE A 65 -10.24 10.81 6.18
CA PHE A 65 -9.18 10.50 5.22
C PHE A 65 -8.60 11.74 4.55
N ASP A 66 -9.40 12.79 4.37
CA ASP A 66 -8.95 14.07 3.86
C ASP A 66 -7.92 14.72 4.78
N ASP A 67 -8.22 14.76 6.08
CA ASP A 67 -7.35 15.32 7.11
C ASP A 67 -6.12 14.42 7.35
N LEU A 68 -6.27 13.09 7.26
CA LEU A 68 -5.16 12.14 7.30
C LEU A 68 -4.17 12.38 6.14
N CYS A 69 -4.68 12.55 4.91
CA CYS A 69 -3.85 12.88 3.76
C CYS A 69 -3.09 14.20 3.98
N LYS A 70 -3.73 15.24 4.52
CA LYS A 70 -3.05 16.50 4.85
C LYS A 70 -1.98 16.32 5.92
N LYS A 71 -2.26 15.56 6.99
CA LYS A 71 -1.31 15.27 8.10
C LYS A 71 -0.04 14.58 7.59
N HIS A 72 -0.16 13.70 6.60
CA HIS A 72 0.96 12.97 6.01
C HIS A 72 1.48 13.57 4.70
N HIS A 73 1.06 14.80 4.36
CA HIS A 73 1.47 15.50 3.14
C HIS A 73 1.22 14.71 1.84
N VAL A 74 0.14 13.92 1.82
CA VAL A 74 -0.33 13.20 0.63
C VAL A 74 -1.21 14.12 -0.20
N GLU A 75 -0.72 14.46 -1.38
CA GLU A 75 -1.44 15.29 -2.35
C GLU A 75 -2.49 14.48 -3.11
N CYS A 76 -3.74 14.94 -3.04
CA CYS A 76 -4.85 14.37 -3.81
C CYS A 76 -5.59 15.47 -4.57
N THR A 77 -5.44 15.47 -5.89
CA THR A 77 -6.14 16.41 -6.78
C THR A 77 -7.65 16.17 -6.78
N HIS A 78 -8.44 17.21 -7.09
CA HIS A 78 -9.90 17.10 -7.16
C HIS A 78 -10.34 16.06 -8.22
N PRO A 79 -11.47 15.34 -8.03
CA PRO A 79 -12.28 15.23 -6.81
C PRO A 79 -11.62 14.44 -5.67
N ARG A 80 -11.79 14.90 -4.42
CA ARG A 80 -11.28 14.25 -3.20
C ARG A 80 -12.33 13.31 -2.61
N THR A 81 -12.68 12.28 -3.39
CA THR A 81 -13.55 11.20 -2.90
C THR A 81 -12.77 10.28 -1.96
N ILE A 82 -13.49 9.58 -1.08
CA ILE A 82 -12.86 8.70 -0.09
C ILE A 82 -11.99 7.63 -0.75
N ASP A 83 -12.48 7.01 -1.84
CA ASP A 83 -11.74 5.99 -2.59
C ASP A 83 -10.42 6.53 -3.15
N ARG A 84 -10.44 7.76 -3.67
CA ARG A 84 -9.23 8.41 -4.21
C ARG A 84 -8.25 8.81 -3.12
N LEU A 85 -8.75 9.25 -1.97
CA LEU A 85 -7.91 9.57 -0.81
C LEU A 85 -7.21 8.31 -0.30
N ILE A 86 -7.95 7.21 -0.15
CA ILE A 86 -7.39 5.91 0.26
C ILE A 86 -6.36 5.40 -0.75
N ASP A 87 -6.68 5.41 -2.05
CA ASP A 87 -5.77 4.98 -3.12
C ASP A 87 -4.46 5.79 -3.13
N LYS A 88 -4.57 7.12 -3.06
CA LYS A 88 -3.40 8.00 -3.03
C LYS A 88 -2.54 7.79 -1.79
N PHE A 89 -3.18 7.65 -0.64
CA PHE A 89 -2.48 7.38 0.61
C PHE A 89 -1.72 6.05 0.56
N LEU A 90 -2.35 5.00 0.04
CA LEU A 90 -1.75 3.69 -0.13
C LEU A 90 -0.55 3.71 -1.05
N LEU A 91 -0.67 4.36 -2.21
CA LEU A 91 0.42 4.48 -3.17
C LEU A 91 1.64 5.10 -2.49
N GLU A 92 1.50 6.29 -1.90
CA GLU A 92 2.62 7.00 -1.26
C GLU A 92 3.28 6.23 -0.10
N LYS A 93 2.48 5.51 0.71
CA LYS A 93 3.02 4.74 1.84
C LYS A 93 3.63 3.39 1.40
N SER A 94 3.13 2.78 0.34
CA SER A 94 3.67 1.53 -0.21
C SER A 94 5.06 1.71 -0.83
N PHE A 95 5.38 2.89 -1.38
CA PHE A 95 6.69 3.17 -1.96
C PHE A 95 7.76 3.54 -0.93
N ASN A 96 7.36 4.04 0.25
CA ASN A 96 8.30 4.50 1.28
C ASN A 96 8.65 3.44 2.33
N SER A 97 8.08 2.24 2.25
CA SER A 97 8.50 1.10 3.08
C SER A 97 9.67 0.36 2.40
N ASN A 98 10.79 1.05 2.24
CA ASN A 98 12.07 0.37 2.04
C ASN A 98 12.63 -0.05 3.41
N PRO A 99 13.02 -1.32 3.58
CA PRO A 99 13.56 -1.85 4.83
C PRO A 99 15.00 -1.38 4.98
N SER A 100 15.22 -0.23 5.59
CA SER A 100 16.55 0.22 6.04
C SER A 100 16.57 0.75 7.47
N ASP A 101 15.46 0.65 8.20
CA ASP A 101 15.39 0.98 9.63
C ASP A 101 15.31 -0.30 10.49
N ASP A 102 16.28 -1.20 10.29
CA ASP A 102 16.70 -2.17 11.29
C ASP A 102 18.21 -1.94 11.50
N ASN A 103 18.56 -1.03 12.42
CA ASN A 103 19.91 -0.90 12.98
C ASN A 103 19.81 -0.58 14.47
#